data_AF-A0AAD7RBE3-F1
#
_entry.id   AF-A0AAD7RBE3-F1
#
_cell.length_a   1.000
_cell.length_b   1.000
_cell.length_c   1.000
_cell.angle_alpha   90.00
_cell.angle_beta   90.00
_cell.angle_gamma   90.00
#
_symmetry.space_group_name_H-M   'P 1'
#
loop_
_entity.id
_entity.type
_entity.pdbx_description
1 polymer ?
#
loop_
_entity_poly.entity_id
_entity_poly.type
_entity_poly.pdbx_seq_one_letter_code
_entity_poly.pdbx_strand_id
1 'polypeptide(L)'
;MADSVKERRHSIAPVLELVDGVNSPTFDLLGDQSEDEGGEEGEEGGDSGGTDHWWGGHCEWVKGYPLNSPYIGSSPTLCHLLQERMPFCCVRLDKACHHVPCEDARSYGFKNRLIIVSAESAGNGLYNFIVPLRAYYRPRKDLNPIVLLLESPPEAHFLEAICWFPMVFYTVGSIDNLDSLLRCGVTFADTMVVVDKESSMIAEEDYMADAKTIVNVQTLYRLFPALSIITELTHPANMRFMQFKVKDHYSLALSKLEKKEREKGSNLVFMFRLPFAAGKVFSVSMLDTLLYQSFVKDYMISITRLLLGLDSTPGSGFLCTMKITEEDLWIRNYGRLYQKLCSSTGDIPIGIYRTESRTLPVSESQVSINVEEVK
;
A
#
# COMPACT_ATOMS: atom_id res chain seq x y z
N MET A 1 45.19 25.10 35.90
CA MET A 1 45.94 24.16 35.04
C MET A 1 45.23 22.81 35.18
N ALA A 2 44.08 22.66 34.53
CA ALA A 2 43.88 22.15 33.16
C ALA A 2 43.69 20.62 33.17
N ASP A 3 42.42 20.23 33.24
CA ASP A 3 41.88 18.87 33.11
C ASP A 3 42.18 18.28 31.72
N SER A 4 42.67 17.05 31.69
CA SER A 4 42.88 16.30 30.45
C SER A 4 41.56 15.68 29.96
N VAL A 5 40.89 16.38 29.04
CA VAL A 5 39.74 15.86 28.29
C VAL A 5 40.23 14.76 27.33
N LYS A 6 39.76 13.53 27.51
CA LYS A 6 39.91 12.44 26.53
C LYS A 6 39.09 12.78 25.28
N GLU A 7 39.76 13.16 24.21
CA GLU A 7 39.16 13.29 22.87
C GLU A 7 38.58 11.95 22.40
N ARG A 8 37.30 11.96 22.05
CA ARG A 8 36.63 10.87 21.33
C ARG A 8 37.13 10.88 19.89
N ARG A 9 37.68 9.77 19.41
CA ARG A 9 38.10 9.59 18.01
C ARG A 9 36.92 9.84 17.08
N HIS A 10 37.07 10.77 16.15
CA HIS A 10 36.12 11.05 15.08
C HIS A 10 36.24 9.96 13.98
N SER A 11 35.13 9.31 13.63
CA SER A 11 35.07 8.17 12.67
C SER A 11 34.83 8.58 11.20
N ILE A 12 35.09 9.83 10.82
CA ILE A 12 34.82 10.31 9.45
C ILE A 12 35.96 11.24 9.03
N ALA A 13 36.61 10.93 7.89
CA ALA A 13 37.63 11.78 7.29
C ALA A 13 36.97 12.99 6.59
N PRO A 14 37.58 14.18 6.62
CA PRO A 14 37.02 15.36 5.95
C PRO A 14 37.11 15.21 4.43
N VAL A 15 35.99 15.52 3.76
CA VAL A 15 35.88 15.52 2.29
C VAL A 15 36.68 16.72 1.75
N LEU A 16 37.60 16.48 0.82
CA LEU A 16 38.33 17.54 0.12
C LEU A 16 37.35 18.34 -0.74
N GLU A 17 37.27 19.65 -0.50
CA GLU A 17 36.66 20.61 -1.43
C GLU A 17 37.60 20.81 -2.63
N LEU A 18 37.15 20.41 -3.82
CA LEU A 18 37.80 20.73 -5.09
C LEU A 18 37.13 21.98 -5.67
N VAL A 19 37.95 23.02 -5.85
CA VAL A 19 37.63 24.34 -6.36
C VAL A 19 37.30 24.31 -7.86
N ASP A 20 36.32 25.12 -8.24
CA ASP A 20 35.87 25.42 -9.61
C ASP A 20 36.99 25.85 -10.57
N GLY A 21 36.93 25.37 -11.82
CA GLY A 21 37.91 25.72 -12.86
C GLY A 21 37.65 25.16 -14.27
N VAL A 22 36.53 25.55 -14.89
CA VAL A 22 36.30 25.79 -16.34
C VAL A 22 36.70 24.73 -17.39
N ASN A 23 35.72 24.05 -18.00
CA ASN A 23 35.37 24.12 -19.44
C ASN A 23 34.25 23.12 -19.77
N SER A 24 33.14 23.64 -20.31
CA SER A 24 32.03 22.88 -20.90
C SER A 24 32.51 21.98 -22.05
N PRO A 25 32.03 20.74 -22.08
CA PRO A 25 31.44 20.25 -23.31
C PRO A 25 29.99 19.81 -23.06
N THR A 26 29.14 20.16 -24.01
CA THR A 26 27.78 19.67 -24.25
C THR A 26 27.66 18.18 -23.89
N PHE A 27 27.03 17.89 -22.75
CA PHE A 27 26.67 16.54 -22.35
C PHE A 27 25.33 16.20 -23.02
N ASP A 28 25.38 15.35 -24.05
CA ASP A 28 24.22 14.83 -24.76
C ASP A 28 23.37 13.97 -23.80
N LEU A 29 22.19 14.47 -23.48
CA LEU A 29 21.18 13.89 -22.59
C LEU A 29 20.33 12.81 -23.30
N LEU A 30 20.94 11.80 -23.91
CA LEU A 30 20.24 10.63 -24.47
C LEU A 30 21.08 9.34 -24.43
N GLY A 31 21.68 9.05 -23.27
CA GLY A 31 22.51 7.86 -23.09
C GLY A 31 22.54 7.38 -21.65
N ASP A 32 21.40 6.96 -21.12
CA ASP A 32 21.35 6.10 -19.94
C ASP A 32 20.36 4.97 -20.23
N GLN A 33 20.79 4.10 -21.16
CA GLN A 33 20.23 2.76 -21.29
C GLN A 33 20.84 1.94 -20.14
N SER A 34 20.13 1.88 -19.03
CA SER A 34 20.44 0.93 -17.96
C SER A 34 20.41 -0.48 -18.53
N GLU A 35 21.52 -1.19 -18.36
CA GLU A 35 21.75 -2.57 -18.76
C GLU A 35 20.77 -3.53 -18.06
N ASP A 36 19.67 -3.90 -18.72
CA ASP A 36 18.92 -5.15 -18.43
C ASP A 36 18.12 -5.66 -19.65
N GLU A 37 18.58 -5.36 -20.88
CA GLU A 37 18.15 -6.06 -22.10
C GLU A 37 19.34 -6.85 -22.64
N GLY A 38 19.54 -8.05 -22.10
CA GLY A 38 20.64 -8.92 -22.49
C GLY A 38 20.50 -10.32 -21.90
N GLY A 39 19.46 -11.04 -22.30
CA GLY A 39 19.23 -12.42 -21.87
C GLY A 39 18.30 -13.18 -22.82
N GLU A 40 18.90 -13.67 -23.91
CA GLU A 40 18.47 -14.80 -24.75
C GLU A 40 17.05 -14.78 -25.33
N GLU A 41 16.93 -14.23 -26.54
CA GLU A 41 15.96 -14.70 -27.54
C GLU A 41 16.34 -16.13 -27.96
N GLY A 42 15.80 -17.12 -27.26
CA GLY A 42 15.77 -18.51 -27.69
C GLY A 42 14.50 -18.75 -28.49
N GLU A 43 14.65 -19.02 -29.79
CA GLU A 43 13.62 -19.67 -30.60
C GLU A 43 13.20 -21.00 -29.97
N GLU A 44 12.00 -21.06 -29.37
CA GLU A 44 11.31 -22.34 -29.19
C GLU A 44 10.19 -22.44 -30.23
N GLY A 45 10.49 -23.17 -31.31
CA GLY A 45 9.52 -23.65 -32.27
C GLY A 45 8.49 -24.56 -31.62
N GLY A 46 7.29 -24.59 -32.23
CA GLY A 46 6.11 -25.27 -31.70
C GLY A 46 6.30 -26.76 -31.40
N ASP A 47 5.58 -27.28 -30.41
CA ASP A 47 4.24 -27.84 -30.63
C ASP A 47 3.61 -28.30 -29.29
N SER A 48 2.28 -28.26 -29.24
CA SER A 48 1.40 -29.15 -28.46
C SER A 48 1.17 -28.92 -26.94
N GLY A 49 0.10 -28.17 -26.65
CA GLY A 49 -1.04 -28.71 -25.88
C GLY A 49 -1.26 -28.22 -24.45
N GLY A 50 -2.11 -27.19 -24.28
CA GLY A 50 -2.74 -26.90 -22.98
C GLY A 50 -3.28 -25.49 -22.78
N THR A 51 -4.31 -25.09 -23.53
CA THR A 51 -5.33 -24.09 -23.13
C THR A 51 -4.88 -22.85 -22.32
N ASP A 52 -3.96 -22.04 -22.84
CA ASP A 52 -3.82 -20.62 -22.44
C ASP A 52 -4.70 -19.75 -23.36
N HIS A 53 -6.01 -19.98 -23.28
CA HIS A 53 -6.99 -19.21 -24.02
C HIS A 53 -7.59 -18.20 -23.04
N TRP A 54 -7.25 -16.91 -23.21
CA TRP A 54 -8.16 -15.74 -23.14
C TRP A 54 -7.50 -14.36 -22.90
N TRP A 55 -6.17 -14.29 -22.79
CA TRP A 55 -5.40 -13.05 -23.08
C TRP A 55 -4.76 -13.18 -24.46
N GLY A 56 -5.58 -13.41 -25.48
CA GLY A 56 -5.15 -13.69 -26.85
C GLY A 56 -4.40 -12.50 -27.47
N GLY A 57 -3.10 -12.68 -27.73
CA GLY A 57 -2.37 -12.09 -28.85
C GLY A 57 -2.14 -10.58 -28.94
N HIS A 58 -2.83 -9.73 -28.16
CA HIS A 58 -2.80 -8.26 -28.37
C HIS A 58 -2.90 -7.41 -27.09
N CYS A 59 -2.19 -7.78 -26.02
CA CYS A 59 -2.02 -6.88 -24.86
C CYS A 59 -0.56 -6.53 -24.65
N GLU A 60 0.06 -5.91 -25.66
CA GLU A 60 1.31 -5.20 -25.44
C GLU A 60 1.04 -3.99 -24.55
N TRP A 61 1.71 -3.93 -23.39
CA TRP A 61 1.61 -2.80 -22.49
C TRP A 61 2.56 -1.70 -22.96
N VAL A 62 2.01 -0.52 -23.21
CA VAL A 62 2.78 0.64 -23.62
C VAL A 62 3.03 1.52 -22.39
N LYS A 63 4.25 2.00 -22.23
CA LYS A 63 4.57 3.00 -21.21
C LYS A 63 4.09 4.35 -21.73
N GLY A 64 3.20 5.00 -21.01
CA GLY A 64 2.63 6.27 -21.44
C GLY A 64 1.99 7.04 -20.29
N TYR A 65 1.59 8.27 -20.61
CA TYR A 65 0.81 9.09 -19.71
C TYR A 65 -0.68 8.87 -19.97
N PRO A 66 -1.51 8.67 -18.93
CA PRO A 66 -2.94 8.49 -19.10
C PRO A 66 -3.54 9.74 -19.74
N LEU A 67 -4.24 9.57 -20.87
CA LEU A 67 -4.79 10.66 -21.67
C LEU A 67 -5.97 11.36 -20.97
N ASN A 68 -6.72 10.62 -20.16
CA ASN A 68 -7.93 11.09 -19.50
C ASN A 68 -7.70 11.21 -18.00
N SER A 69 -7.35 12.41 -17.54
CA SER A 69 -7.34 12.75 -16.12
C SER A 69 -8.76 13.12 -15.65
N PRO A 70 -9.30 12.49 -14.59
CA PRO A 70 -10.66 12.75 -14.14
C PRO A 70 -10.83 14.12 -13.45
N TYR A 71 -9.74 14.83 -13.16
CA TYR A 71 -9.77 16.18 -12.60
C TYR A 71 -8.60 17.05 -13.08
N ILE A 72 -8.79 18.36 -13.00
CA ILE A 72 -7.81 19.37 -13.41
C ILE A 72 -6.68 19.44 -12.37
N GLY A 73 -5.43 19.41 -12.84
CA GLY A 73 -4.24 19.50 -11.98
C GLY A 73 -3.69 18.15 -11.50
N SER A 74 -4.06 17.04 -12.14
CA SER A 74 -3.37 15.76 -11.92
C SER A 74 -1.93 15.84 -12.45
N SER A 75 -0.95 15.44 -11.65
CA SER A 75 0.42 15.24 -12.11
C SER A 75 0.47 14.01 -13.04
N PRO A 76 0.95 14.16 -14.28
CA PRO A 76 1.06 13.04 -15.20
C PRO A 76 2.22 12.15 -14.76
N THR A 77 1.91 10.91 -14.38
CA THR A 77 2.90 9.89 -14.06
C THR A 77 2.96 8.87 -15.20
N LEU A 78 4.17 8.40 -15.50
CA LEU A 78 4.36 7.33 -16.48
C LEU A 78 3.81 6.04 -15.90
N CYS A 79 2.81 5.48 -16.57
CA CYS A 79 2.14 4.24 -16.17
C CYS A 79 2.23 3.20 -17.28
N HIS A 80 2.03 1.93 -16.91
CA HIS A 80 1.74 0.87 -17.87
C HIS A 80 0.30 1.02 -18.33
N LEU A 81 0.10 1.28 -19.62
CA LEU A 81 -1.20 1.46 -20.25
C LEU A 81 -1.44 0.38 -21.30
N LEU A 82 -2.70 0.12 -21.57
CA LEU A 82 -3.13 -0.71 -22.68
C LEU A 82 -3.03 0.07 -23.99
N GLN A 83 -2.58 -0.59 -25.05
CA GLN A 83 -2.51 -0.01 -26.39
C GLN A 83 -3.91 0.32 -26.94
N GLU A 84 -4.89 -0.53 -26.64
CA GLU A 84 -6.30 -0.33 -26.96
C GLU A 84 -7.12 -0.13 -25.69
N ARG A 85 -8.08 0.79 -25.74
CA ARG A 85 -9.00 1.06 -24.63
C ARG A 85 -9.89 -0.15 -24.39
N MET A 86 -9.94 -0.63 -23.15
CA MET A 86 -10.91 -1.67 -22.79
C MET A 86 -12.35 -1.16 -22.93
N PRO A 87 -13.26 -1.93 -23.54
CA PRO A 87 -14.66 -1.56 -23.58
C PRO A 87 -15.26 -1.64 -22.17
N PHE A 88 -16.22 -0.76 -21.86
CA PHE A 88 -16.83 -0.66 -20.53
C PHE A 88 -17.42 -1.97 -20.00
N CYS A 89 -17.88 -2.83 -20.90
CA CYS A 89 -18.43 -4.14 -20.52
C CYS A 89 -17.37 -5.11 -19.97
N CYS A 90 -16.11 -5.03 -20.41
CA CYS A 90 -15.04 -5.90 -19.92
C CYS A 90 -14.49 -5.48 -18.55
N VAL A 91 -14.67 -4.21 -18.18
CA VAL A 91 -14.22 -3.70 -16.87
C VAL A 91 -15.14 -4.17 -15.74
N ARG A 92 -16.39 -4.52 -16.07
CA ARG A 92 -17.40 -4.99 -15.10
C ARG A 92 -17.31 -6.50 -14.94
N LEU A 93 -17.05 -6.99 -13.72
CA LEU A 93 -17.00 -8.44 -13.44
C LEU A 93 -18.38 -9.08 -13.25
N ASP A 94 -19.34 -8.35 -12.67
CA ASP A 94 -20.65 -8.88 -12.27
C ASP A 94 -21.53 -9.35 -13.45
N LYS A 95 -21.20 -9.00 -14.70
CA LYS A 95 -21.96 -9.40 -15.87
C LYS A 95 -21.04 -9.96 -16.94
N ALA A 96 -21.31 -11.20 -17.35
CA ALA A 96 -20.74 -11.75 -18.57
C ALA A 96 -21.07 -10.84 -19.77
N CYS A 97 -20.07 -10.58 -20.60
CA CYS A 97 -20.23 -9.84 -21.84
C CYS A 97 -19.82 -10.72 -23.04
N HIS A 98 -20.20 -10.31 -24.25
CA HIS A 98 -19.83 -11.03 -25.47
C HIS A 98 -18.30 -11.15 -25.65
N HIS A 99 -17.55 -10.22 -25.06
CA HIS A 99 -16.11 -10.26 -25.07
C HIS A 99 -15.52 -11.17 -24.01
N VAL A 100 -16.19 -11.37 -22.85
CA VAL A 100 -15.76 -12.22 -21.71
C VAL A 100 -16.96 -12.85 -20.98
N PRO A 101 -17.16 -14.18 -21.10
CA PRO A 101 -18.26 -14.90 -20.46
C PRO A 101 -17.94 -15.28 -18.99
N CYS A 102 -17.06 -14.55 -18.32
CA CYS A 102 -16.61 -14.81 -16.97
C CYS A 102 -17.35 -13.92 -15.97
N GLU A 103 -18.20 -14.53 -15.13
CA GLU A 103 -18.95 -13.81 -14.08
C GLU A 103 -18.18 -13.69 -12.75
N ASP A 104 -17.19 -14.56 -12.53
CA ASP A 104 -16.43 -14.62 -11.28
C ASP A 104 -14.96 -14.24 -11.49
N ALA A 105 -14.38 -13.49 -10.55
CA ALA A 105 -12.94 -13.17 -10.56
C ALA A 105 -12.05 -14.44 -10.54
N ARG A 106 -12.57 -15.56 -10.00
CA ARG A 106 -11.89 -16.86 -10.03
C ARG A 106 -11.68 -17.38 -11.45
N SER A 107 -12.66 -17.19 -12.31
CA SER A 107 -12.63 -17.68 -13.69
C SER A 107 -11.65 -16.92 -14.58
N TYR A 108 -11.24 -15.71 -14.17
CA TYR A 108 -10.17 -14.97 -14.82
C TYR A 108 -8.76 -15.54 -14.57
N GLY A 109 -8.59 -16.44 -13.60
CA GLY A 109 -7.33 -17.16 -13.40
C GLY A 109 -6.12 -16.26 -13.15
N PHE A 110 -6.26 -15.23 -12.30
CA PHE A 110 -5.17 -14.30 -12.02
C PHE A 110 -3.93 -15.02 -11.47
N LYS A 111 -2.78 -14.79 -12.11
CA LYS A 111 -1.48 -15.36 -11.68
C LYS A 111 -0.99 -14.75 -10.36
N ASN A 112 -1.20 -13.44 -10.19
CA ASN A 112 -0.80 -12.69 -9.00
C ASN A 112 -1.95 -12.54 -8.01
N ARG A 113 -1.61 -12.27 -6.74
CA ARG A 113 -2.62 -12.09 -5.70
C ARG A 113 -3.40 -10.79 -5.92
N LEU A 114 -4.71 -10.86 -5.67
CA LEU A 114 -5.65 -9.77 -5.93
C LEU A 114 -5.60 -8.69 -4.84
N ILE A 115 -5.80 -7.44 -5.24
CA ILE A 115 -6.11 -6.32 -4.35
C ILE A 115 -7.59 -5.95 -4.52
N ILE A 116 -8.36 -5.98 -3.44
CA ILE A 116 -9.77 -5.59 -3.44
C ILE A 116 -9.90 -4.24 -2.73
N VAL A 117 -10.56 -3.27 -3.35
CA VAL A 117 -10.83 -1.96 -2.76
C VAL A 117 -12.34 -1.80 -2.61
N SER A 118 -12.81 -1.51 -1.40
CA SER A 118 -14.21 -1.22 -1.14
C SER A 118 -14.43 0.28 -0.94
N ALA A 119 -15.38 0.86 -1.67
CA ALA A 119 -15.77 2.27 -1.54
C ALA A 119 -17.28 2.45 -1.81
N GLU A 120 -17.85 3.55 -1.33
CA GLU A 120 -19.27 3.90 -1.57
C GLU A 120 -19.51 4.33 -3.03
N SER A 121 -18.67 5.22 -3.54
CA SER A 121 -18.73 5.77 -4.89
C SER A 121 -17.34 5.79 -5.54
N ALA A 122 -17.31 5.80 -6.88
CA ALA A 122 -16.07 5.91 -7.62
C ALA A 122 -15.64 7.37 -7.76
N GLY A 123 -14.86 7.84 -6.78
CA GLY A 123 -14.32 9.21 -6.79
C GLY A 123 -12.92 9.33 -7.40
N ASN A 124 -12.49 10.58 -7.59
CA ASN A 124 -11.13 10.93 -8.04
C ASN A 124 -10.02 10.36 -7.14
N GLY A 125 -10.32 10.14 -5.86
CA GLY A 125 -9.39 9.50 -4.92
C GLY A 125 -8.99 8.09 -5.35
N LEU A 126 -9.90 7.30 -5.93
CA LEU A 126 -9.60 5.96 -6.42
C LEU A 126 -8.69 5.97 -7.66
N TYR A 127 -8.77 7.02 -8.48
CA TYR A 127 -7.83 7.19 -9.58
C TYR A 127 -6.39 7.38 -9.05
N ASN A 128 -6.23 8.24 -8.02
CA ASN A 128 -4.95 8.45 -7.34
C ASN A 128 -4.45 7.21 -6.58
N PHE A 129 -5.33 6.26 -6.27
CA PHE A 129 -4.96 4.96 -5.74
C PHE A 129 -4.37 4.03 -6.82
N ILE A 130 -4.96 4.02 -8.03
CA ILE A 130 -4.54 3.14 -9.13
C ILE A 130 -3.21 3.60 -9.74
N VAL A 131 -3.01 4.90 -9.88
CA VAL A 131 -1.88 5.50 -10.59
C VAL A 131 -0.51 5.02 -10.05
N PRO A 132 -0.19 5.12 -8.74
CA PRO A 132 1.08 4.63 -8.20
C PRO A 132 1.24 3.11 -8.30
N LEU A 133 0.14 2.35 -8.26
CA LEU A 133 0.15 0.89 -8.38
C LEU A 133 0.37 0.38 -9.81
N ARG A 134 0.27 1.28 -10.80
CA ARG A 134 0.48 1.00 -12.22
C ARG A 134 1.64 1.78 -12.82
N ALA A 135 2.44 2.43 -11.98
CA ALA A 135 3.58 3.23 -12.41
C ALA A 135 4.66 2.39 -13.13
N TYR A 136 5.41 3.05 -14.03
CA TYR A 136 6.39 2.41 -14.92
C TYR A 136 7.51 1.67 -14.18
N TYR A 137 7.88 2.14 -12.98
CA TYR A 137 8.97 1.57 -12.18
C TYR A 137 8.60 0.23 -11.53
N ARG A 138 7.33 -0.18 -11.55
CA ARG A 138 6.92 -1.51 -11.14
C ARG A 138 7.15 -2.50 -12.30
N PRO A 139 7.79 -3.65 -12.04
CA PRO A 139 8.00 -4.65 -13.07
C PRO A 139 6.67 -5.28 -13.47
N ARG A 140 6.56 -5.66 -14.76
CA ARG A 140 5.30 -6.17 -15.32
C ARG A 140 4.81 -7.45 -14.62
N LYS A 141 5.74 -8.28 -14.16
CA LYS A 141 5.48 -9.56 -13.49
C LYS A 141 4.88 -9.39 -12.09
N ASP A 142 5.10 -8.26 -11.43
CA ASP A 142 4.65 -8.03 -10.04
C ASP A 142 3.36 -7.19 -9.96
N LEU A 143 2.74 -6.87 -11.11
CA LEU A 143 1.49 -6.12 -11.10
C LEU A 143 0.36 -6.99 -10.54
N ASN A 144 -0.19 -6.55 -9.40
CA ASN A 144 -1.35 -7.19 -8.79
C ASN A 144 -2.64 -6.69 -9.45
N PRO A 145 -3.56 -7.58 -9.84
CA PRO A 145 -4.88 -7.18 -10.33
C PRO A 145 -5.66 -6.44 -9.25
N ILE A 146 -6.42 -5.41 -9.65
CA ILE A 146 -7.20 -4.56 -8.74
C ILE A 146 -8.68 -4.73 -9.06
N VAL A 147 -9.48 -5.00 -8.04
CA VAL A 147 -10.94 -5.09 -8.13
C VAL A 147 -11.57 -4.05 -7.21
N LEU A 148 -12.34 -3.14 -7.79
CA LEU A 148 -13.10 -2.11 -7.08
C LEU A 148 -14.50 -2.64 -6.77
N LEU A 149 -14.79 -2.87 -5.48
CA LEU A 149 -16.12 -3.17 -4.96
C LEU A 149 -16.81 -1.86 -4.60
N LEU A 150 -17.80 -1.47 -5.40
CA LEU A 150 -18.49 -0.18 -5.26
C LEU A 150 -19.96 -0.40 -4.88
N GLU A 151 -20.49 0.39 -3.94
CA GLU A 151 -21.91 0.30 -3.60
C GLU A 151 -22.81 0.92 -4.68
N SER A 152 -22.31 1.99 -5.31
CA SER A 152 -22.96 2.66 -6.44
C SER A 152 -22.21 2.40 -7.75
N PRO A 153 -22.90 2.32 -8.90
CA PRO A 153 -22.23 2.16 -10.19
C PRO A 153 -21.36 3.38 -10.50
N PRO A 154 -20.14 3.19 -11.04
CA PRO A 154 -19.23 4.29 -11.35
C PRO A 154 -19.76 5.18 -12.49
N GLU A 155 -19.44 6.47 -12.42
CA GLU A 155 -19.75 7.41 -13.50
C GLU A 155 -18.93 7.13 -14.77
N ALA A 156 -19.47 7.54 -15.92
CA ALA A 156 -18.81 7.37 -17.21
C ALA A 156 -17.41 8.01 -17.25
N HIS A 157 -17.26 9.22 -16.69
CA HIS A 157 -15.97 9.93 -16.62
C HIS A 157 -14.87 9.11 -15.94
N PHE A 158 -15.21 8.48 -14.80
CA PHE A 158 -14.27 7.61 -14.09
C PHE A 158 -13.96 6.36 -14.91
N LEU A 159 -14.96 5.75 -15.54
CA LEU A 159 -14.77 4.60 -16.42
C LEU A 159 -13.80 4.91 -17.56
N GLU A 160 -13.92 6.08 -18.20
CA GLU A 160 -13.03 6.46 -19.30
C GLU A 160 -11.56 6.54 -18.87
N ALA A 161 -11.29 7.00 -17.65
CA ALA A 161 -9.95 7.08 -17.11
C ALA A 161 -9.39 5.68 -16.79
N ILE A 162 -10.19 4.78 -16.21
CA ILE A 162 -9.71 3.45 -15.79
C ILE A 162 -9.51 2.47 -16.95
N CYS A 163 -10.20 2.65 -18.08
CA CYS A 163 -10.17 1.73 -19.22
C CYS A 163 -8.78 1.58 -19.88
N TRP A 164 -7.86 2.50 -19.60
CA TRP A 164 -6.49 2.47 -20.11
C TRP A 164 -5.54 1.67 -19.22
N PHE A 165 -5.90 1.38 -17.98
CA PHE A 165 -5.03 0.65 -17.06
C PHE A 165 -5.22 -0.86 -17.19
N PRO A 166 -4.12 -1.64 -17.17
CA PRO A 166 -4.19 -3.09 -17.23
C PRO A 166 -4.71 -3.66 -15.91
N MET A 167 -5.52 -4.73 -16.03
CA MET A 167 -5.95 -5.57 -14.90
C MET A 167 -6.65 -4.78 -13.78
N VAL A 168 -7.50 -3.82 -14.16
CA VAL A 168 -8.37 -3.07 -13.25
C VAL A 168 -9.82 -3.39 -13.60
N PHE A 169 -10.57 -3.81 -12.59
CA PHE A 169 -11.97 -4.19 -12.75
C PHE A 169 -12.83 -3.58 -11.66
N TYR A 170 -14.14 -3.50 -11.89
CA TYR A 170 -15.09 -3.14 -10.85
C TYR A 170 -16.26 -4.12 -10.77
N THR A 171 -16.87 -4.16 -9.60
CA THR A 171 -18.13 -4.86 -9.35
C THR A 171 -19.02 -3.99 -8.47
N VAL A 172 -20.33 -4.22 -8.55
CA VAL A 172 -21.31 -3.50 -7.75
C VAL A 172 -21.73 -4.39 -6.59
N GLY A 173 -21.57 -3.91 -5.37
CA GLY A 173 -21.90 -4.64 -4.15
C GLY A 173 -21.35 -3.98 -2.90
N SER A 174 -21.71 -4.54 -1.75
CA SER A 174 -21.25 -4.06 -0.44
C SER A 174 -20.42 -5.13 0.28
N ILE A 175 -19.62 -4.71 1.27
CA ILE A 175 -18.90 -5.62 2.16
C ILE A 175 -19.87 -6.45 3.02
N ASP A 176 -21.07 -5.92 3.26
CA ASP A 176 -22.11 -6.63 4.03
C ASP A 176 -22.54 -7.92 3.32
N ASN A 177 -22.50 -7.94 1.98
CA ASN A 177 -22.88 -9.09 1.20
C ASN A 177 -21.70 -10.03 0.92
N LEU A 178 -21.71 -11.20 1.55
CA LEU A 178 -20.68 -12.22 1.35
C LEU A 178 -20.59 -12.70 -0.10
N ASP A 179 -21.71 -12.75 -0.83
CA ASP A 179 -21.71 -13.21 -2.22
C ASP A 179 -20.91 -12.26 -3.12
N SER A 180 -21.09 -10.95 -2.94
CA SER A 180 -20.32 -9.93 -3.67
C SER A 180 -18.81 -10.08 -3.42
N LEU A 181 -18.42 -10.35 -2.17
CA LEU A 181 -17.03 -10.59 -1.79
C LEU A 181 -16.47 -11.89 -2.38
N LEU A 182 -17.26 -12.96 -2.43
CA LEU A 182 -16.85 -14.23 -3.03
C LEU A 182 -16.69 -14.10 -4.55
N ARG A 183 -17.56 -13.35 -5.23
CA ARG A 183 -17.42 -13.01 -6.66
C ARG A 183 -16.17 -12.21 -6.95
N CYS A 184 -15.82 -11.26 -6.06
CA CYS A 184 -14.53 -10.54 -6.13
C CYS A 184 -13.32 -11.45 -5.94
N GLY A 185 -13.48 -12.64 -5.37
CA GLY A 185 -12.37 -13.55 -5.13
C GLY A 185 -11.60 -13.30 -3.83
N VAL A 186 -12.27 -12.83 -2.77
CA VAL A 186 -11.65 -12.57 -1.44
C VAL A 186 -10.82 -13.75 -0.91
N THR A 187 -11.16 -14.99 -1.28
CA THR A 187 -10.43 -16.20 -0.85
C THR A 187 -8.97 -16.28 -1.26
N PHE A 188 -8.57 -15.64 -2.38
CA PHE A 188 -7.18 -15.64 -2.87
C PHE A 188 -6.61 -14.22 -2.97
N ALA A 189 -7.34 -13.22 -2.47
CA ALA A 189 -6.85 -11.86 -2.36
C ALA A 189 -5.76 -11.78 -1.29
N ASP A 190 -4.74 -10.96 -1.54
CA ASP A 190 -3.69 -10.68 -0.55
C ASP A 190 -4.16 -9.59 0.41
N THR A 191 -4.63 -8.49 -0.18
CA THR A 191 -4.95 -7.26 0.53
C THR A 191 -6.34 -6.77 0.16
N MET A 192 -7.12 -6.42 1.18
CA MET A 192 -8.39 -5.74 1.07
C MET A 192 -8.27 -4.34 1.68
N VAL A 193 -8.63 -3.31 0.92
CA VAL A 193 -8.64 -1.91 1.35
C VAL A 193 -10.09 -1.50 1.55
N VAL A 194 -10.44 -1.07 2.75
CA VAL A 194 -11.76 -0.53 3.10
C VAL A 194 -11.62 0.97 3.29
N VAL A 195 -12.16 1.73 2.34
CA VAL A 195 -12.24 3.18 2.38
C VAL A 195 -13.49 3.58 3.16
N ASP A 196 -13.37 4.62 3.98
CA ASP A 196 -14.53 5.09 4.75
C ASP A 196 -15.59 5.72 3.84
N LYS A 197 -16.84 5.68 4.28
CA LYS A 197 -17.95 6.21 3.49
C LYS A 197 -18.01 7.73 3.61
N GLU A 198 -18.28 8.43 2.51
CA GLU A 198 -18.46 9.89 2.57
C GLU A 198 -19.67 10.25 3.44
N SER A 199 -20.66 9.35 3.50
CA SER A 199 -21.84 9.47 4.35
C SER A 199 -21.58 9.25 5.85
N SER A 200 -20.53 8.50 6.27
CA SER A 200 -20.19 8.32 7.69
C SER A 200 -19.52 9.55 8.31
N MET A 201 -18.97 10.45 7.50
CA MET A 201 -18.34 11.70 7.94
C MET A 201 -19.33 12.69 8.59
N ILE A 202 -20.63 12.50 8.43
CA ILE A 202 -21.70 13.43 8.85
C ILE A 202 -22.38 12.96 10.17
N ALA A 203 -21.89 11.91 10.82
CA ALA A 203 -22.49 11.42 12.05
C ALA A 203 -22.43 12.47 13.18
N GLU A 204 -23.52 12.59 13.95
CA GLU A 204 -23.62 13.53 15.09
C GLU A 204 -22.66 13.16 16.25
N GLU A 205 -22.23 11.91 16.32
CA GLU A 205 -21.33 11.39 17.36
C GLU A 205 -20.10 10.72 16.74
N ASP A 206 -18.90 11.20 17.15
CA ASP A 206 -17.59 10.78 16.63
C ASP A 206 -17.33 9.25 16.69
N TYR A 207 -17.95 8.53 17.62
CA TYR A 207 -17.78 7.08 17.74
C TYR A 207 -18.73 6.29 16.84
N MET A 208 -19.82 6.88 16.36
CA MET A 208 -20.80 6.20 15.52
C MET A 208 -20.43 6.25 14.04
N ALA A 209 -19.63 7.23 13.61
CA ALA A 209 -19.17 7.39 12.23
C ALA A 209 -18.61 6.07 11.66
N ASP A 210 -17.63 5.48 12.35
CA ASP A 210 -16.93 4.28 11.87
C ASP A 210 -17.57 2.94 12.31
N ALA A 211 -18.74 2.96 12.97
CA ALA A 211 -19.28 1.76 13.61
C ALA A 211 -19.57 0.63 12.60
N LYS A 212 -20.12 0.99 11.44
CA LYS A 212 -20.46 0.02 10.38
C LYS A 212 -19.20 -0.62 9.78
N THR A 213 -18.18 0.18 9.45
CA THR A 213 -16.94 -0.32 8.84
C THR A 213 -16.18 -1.24 9.81
N ILE A 214 -16.11 -0.88 11.09
CA ILE A 214 -15.46 -1.69 12.13
C ILE A 214 -16.15 -3.05 12.30
N VAL A 215 -17.48 -3.09 12.36
CA VAL A 215 -18.23 -4.35 12.50
C VAL A 215 -18.00 -5.26 11.30
N ASN A 216 -18.04 -4.70 10.09
CA ASN A 216 -17.82 -5.45 8.84
C ASN A 216 -16.39 -5.99 8.72
N VAL A 217 -15.40 -5.19 9.10
CA VAL A 217 -14.01 -5.64 9.06
C VAL A 217 -13.78 -6.72 10.13
N GLN A 218 -14.44 -6.61 11.28
CA GLN A 218 -14.34 -7.63 12.32
C GLN A 218 -14.98 -8.96 11.90
N THR A 219 -16.07 -8.96 11.13
CA THR A 219 -16.64 -10.20 10.58
C THR A 219 -15.69 -10.80 9.53
N LEU A 220 -15.14 -9.99 8.63
CA LEU A 220 -14.14 -10.44 7.65
C LEU A 220 -12.90 -11.04 8.29
N TYR A 221 -12.38 -10.41 9.34
CA TYR A 221 -11.21 -10.90 10.07
C TYR A 221 -11.46 -12.28 10.69
N ARG A 222 -12.69 -12.58 11.12
CA ARG A 222 -13.07 -13.90 11.64
C ARG A 222 -13.22 -14.94 10.53
N LEU A 223 -13.71 -14.54 9.36
CA LEU A 223 -13.92 -15.45 8.22
C LEU A 223 -12.61 -15.76 7.47
N PHE A 224 -11.75 -14.76 7.29
CA PHE A 224 -10.53 -14.84 6.49
C PHE A 224 -9.32 -14.33 7.28
N PRO A 225 -8.72 -15.15 8.16
CA PRO A 225 -7.58 -14.74 8.98
C PRO A 225 -6.29 -14.50 8.19
N ALA A 226 -6.19 -15.06 6.98
CA ALA A 226 -5.03 -14.87 6.09
C ALA A 226 -5.08 -13.56 5.29
N LEU A 227 -6.25 -12.90 5.23
CA LEU A 227 -6.45 -11.68 4.46
C LEU A 227 -5.86 -10.47 5.20
N SER A 228 -5.03 -9.70 4.50
CA SER A 228 -4.53 -8.42 5.00
C SER A 228 -5.58 -7.33 4.78
N ILE A 229 -6.24 -6.86 5.85
CA ILE A 229 -7.25 -5.80 5.74
C ILE A 229 -6.64 -4.46 6.16
N ILE A 230 -6.67 -3.47 5.27
CA ILE A 230 -6.32 -2.08 5.53
C ILE A 230 -7.62 -1.30 5.64
N THR A 231 -7.84 -0.60 6.75
CA THR A 231 -9.06 0.18 6.99
C THR A 231 -8.72 1.64 7.17
N GLU A 232 -9.41 2.49 6.43
CA GLU A 232 -9.51 3.91 6.72
C GLU A 232 -10.57 4.15 7.80
N LEU A 233 -10.26 5.04 8.74
CA LEU A 233 -11.18 5.49 9.78
C LEU A 233 -11.17 7.03 9.83
N THR A 234 -12.29 7.62 10.23
CA THR A 234 -12.40 9.07 10.44
C THR A 234 -11.62 9.53 11.67
N HIS A 235 -11.81 8.82 12.77
CA HIS A 235 -11.28 9.21 14.07
C HIS A 235 -10.24 8.20 14.58
N PRO A 236 -9.04 8.68 15.00
CA PRO A 236 -8.00 7.80 15.52
C PRO A 236 -8.39 7.15 16.85
N ALA A 237 -9.40 7.70 17.55
CA ALA A 237 -9.96 7.10 18.76
C ALA A 237 -10.52 5.69 18.51
N ASN A 238 -11.16 5.48 17.35
CA ASN A 238 -11.86 4.25 17.00
C ASN A 238 -10.93 3.08 16.66
N MET A 239 -9.63 3.35 16.44
CA MET A 239 -8.60 2.32 16.19
C MET A 239 -8.52 1.25 17.28
N ARG A 240 -8.98 1.55 18.50
CA ARG A 240 -9.01 0.59 19.62
C ARG A 240 -9.98 -0.58 19.37
N PHE A 241 -11.02 -0.38 18.57
CA PHE A 241 -12.04 -1.40 18.31
C PHE A 241 -11.64 -2.37 17.19
N MET A 242 -10.55 -2.06 16.47
CA MET A 242 -10.03 -2.89 15.41
C MET A 242 -9.37 -4.16 15.96
N GLN A 243 -9.67 -5.30 15.33
CA GLN A 243 -9.05 -6.61 15.62
C GLN A 243 -9.20 -7.06 17.08
N PHE A 244 -10.41 -6.89 17.64
CA PHE A 244 -10.66 -7.26 19.03
C PHE A 244 -10.50 -8.77 19.26
N LYS A 245 -9.68 -9.14 20.25
CA LYS A 245 -9.52 -10.50 20.78
C LYS A 245 -9.89 -10.52 22.25
N VAL A 246 -10.68 -11.51 22.66
CA VAL A 246 -11.30 -11.60 24.00
C VAL A 246 -10.27 -11.76 25.14
N LYS A 247 -9.03 -12.20 24.85
CA LYS A 247 -7.98 -12.47 25.86
C LYS A 247 -6.59 -12.01 25.41
N ASP A 248 -6.43 -10.72 25.17
CA ASP A 248 -5.12 -10.17 24.81
C ASP A 248 -4.51 -9.33 25.94
N HIS A 249 -3.61 -9.95 26.72
CA HIS A 249 -2.84 -9.27 27.76
C HIS A 249 -1.93 -8.17 27.19
N TYR A 250 -1.50 -8.30 25.94
CA TYR A 250 -0.65 -7.32 25.28
C TYR A 250 -1.43 -6.03 24.98
N SER A 251 -2.63 -6.15 24.42
CA SER A 251 -3.53 -5.01 24.19
C SER A 251 -3.88 -4.25 25.49
N LEU A 252 -4.05 -4.96 26.61
CA LEU A 252 -4.27 -4.33 27.92
C LEU A 252 -3.02 -3.58 28.42
N ALA A 253 -1.84 -4.18 28.29
CA ALA A 253 -0.58 -3.54 28.68
C ALA A 253 -0.32 -2.27 27.86
N LEU A 254 -0.56 -2.33 26.54
CA LEU A 254 -0.46 -1.17 25.65
C LEU A 254 -1.44 -0.07 26.04
N SER A 255 -2.68 -0.41 26.41
CA SER A 255 -3.66 0.59 26.88
C SER A 255 -3.22 1.32 28.16
N LYS A 256 -2.51 0.62 29.07
CA LYS A 256 -1.93 1.25 30.27
C LYS A 256 -0.78 2.19 29.91
N LEU A 257 0.07 1.77 28.98
CA LEU A 257 1.19 2.58 28.48
C LEU A 257 0.67 3.83 27.75
N GLU A 258 -0.36 3.68 26.93
CA GLU A 258 -1.05 4.77 26.23
C GLU A 258 -1.55 5.84 27.21
N LYS A 259 -2.24 5.43 28.29
CA LYS A 259 -2.73 6.36 29.32
C LYS A 259 -1.58 7.13 29.98
N LYS A 260 -0.49 6.42 30.32
CA LYS A 260 0.69 7.03 30.93
C LYS A 260 1.37 8.05 30.01
N GLU A 261 1.43 7.77 28.71
CA GLU A 261 1.98 8.71 27.71
C GLU A 261 1.06 9.90 27.46
N ARG A 262 -0.26 9.69 27.51
CA ARG A 262 -1.23 10.79 27.44
C ARG A 262 -1.12 11.73 28.65
N GLU A 263 -0.94 11.18 29.85
CA GLU A 263 -0.70 11.97 31.07
C GLU A 263 0.59 12.80 31.00
N LYS A 264 1.59 12.35 30.24
CA LYS A 264 2.82 13.10 29.98
C LYS A 264 2.66 14.20 28.91
N GLY A 265 1.52 14.27 28.22
CA GLY A 265 1.27 15.25 27.16
C GLY A 265 1.84 14.87 25.79
N SER A 266 2.06 13.58 25.51
CA SER A 266 2.55 13.12 24.21
C SER A 266 1.49 13.33 23.10
N ASN A 267 1.91 13.88 21.95
CA ASN A 267 1.01 14.14 20.80
C ASN A 267 0.64 12.86 20.00
N LEU A 268 1.40 11.77 20.16
CA LEU A 268 1.24 10.52 19.39
C LEU A 268 0.79 9.34 20.26
N VAL A 269 -0.32 9.55 20.97
CA VAL A 269 -0.89 8.56 21.91
C VAL A 269 -1.27 7.25 21.21
N PHE A 270 -1.78 7.32 19.98
CA PHE A 270 -2.22 6.16 19.20
C PHE A 270 -1.08 5.32 18.61
N MET A 271 0.19 5.77 18.67
CA MET A 271 1.34 5.08 18.06
C MET A 271 1.54 3.66 18.60
N PHE A 272 1.25 3.46 19.89
CA PHE A 272 1.41 2.17 20.54
C PHE A 272 0.28 1.17 20.26
N ARG A 273 -0.74 1.57 19.48
CA ARG A 273 -1.85 0.69 19.13
C ARG A 273 -1.38 -0.30 18.07
N LEU A 274 -1.55 -1.59 18.35
CA LEU A 274 -1.10 -2.67 17.46
C LEU A 274 -1.66 -2.55 16.03
N PRO A 275 -2.96 -2.26 15.80
CA PRO A 275 -3.49 -2.12 14.44
C PRO A 275 -2.85 -0.98 13.64
N PHE A 276 -2.47 0.12 14.31
CA PHE A 276 -1.79 1.25 13.69
C PHE A 276 -0.32 0.90 13.38
N ALA A 277 0.42 0.35 14.35
CA ALA A 277 1.81 -0.05 14.16
C ALA A 277 1.98 -1.15 13.09
N ALA A 278 0.97 -2.01 12.92
CA ALA A 278 0.94 -3.03 11.88
C ALA A 278 0.66 -2.47 10.47
N GLY A 279 0.27 -1.19 10.35
CA GLY A 279 -0.12 -0.56 9.08
C GLY A 279 -1.47 -1.04 8.55
N LYS A 280 -2.35 -1.57 9.42
CA LYS A 280 -3.70 -2.03 9.05
C LYS A 280 -4.76 -0.95 9.18
N VAL A 281 -4.45 0.13 9.88
CA VAL A 281 -5.40 1.21 10.14
C VAL A 281 -4.76 2.54 9.81
N PHE A 282 -5.48 3.36 9.06
CA PHE A 282 -5.08 4.70 8.68
C PHE A 282 -6.23 5.67 8.95
N SER A 283 -5.91 6.92 9.27
CA SER A 283 -6.92 7.94 9.58
C SER A 283 -6.55 9.25 8.89
N VAL A 284 -7.53 9.90 8.28
CA VAL A 284 -7.32 11.14 7.51
C VAL A 284 -6.70 12.24 8.36
N SER A 285 -7.17 12.38 9.60
CA SER A 285 -6.65 13.35 10.58
C SER A 285 -5.16 13.21 10.93
N MET A 286 -4.52 12.09 10.59
CA MET A 286 -3.07 11.94 10.75
C MET A 286 -2.30 12.85 9.78
N LEU A 287 -2.86 13.11 8.60
CA LEU A 287 -2.26 13.97 7.58
C LEU A 287 -2.42 15.45 7.89
N ASP A 288 -3.36 15.85 8.74
CA ASP A 288 -3.54 17.27 9.13
C ASP A 288 -2.26 17.84 9.76
N THR A 289 -1.52 16.99 10.48
CA THR A 289 -0.22 17.36 11.06
C THR A 289 0.82 17.73 10.01
N LEU A 290 0.74 17.17 8.80
CA LEU A 290 1.62 17.52 7.69
C LEU A 290 1.38 18.98 7.28
N LEU A 291 0.13 19.42 7.21
CA LEU A 291 -0.21 20.79 6.87
C LEU A 291 0.31 21.78 7.92
N TYR A 292 0.16 21.45 9.21
CA TYR A 292 0.73 22.29 10.29
C TYR A 292 2.26 22.32 10.24
N GLN A 293 2.91 21.21 9.89
CA GLN A 293 4.37 21.16 9.74
C GLN A 293 4.85 21.92 8.50
N SER A 294 4.06 21.98 7.44
CA SER A 294 4.42 22.74 6.24
C SER A 294 4.57 24.24 6.48
N PHE A 295 3.94 24.77 7.54
CA PHE A 295 4.13 26.17 7.94
C PHE A 295 5.59 26.48 8.32
N VAL A 296 6.29 25.53 8.93
CA VAL A 296 7.70 25.69 9.33
C VAL A 296 8.65 25.15 8.26
N LYS A 297 8.21 24.14 7.51
CA LYS A 297 9.04 23.41 6.55
C LYS A 297 8.35 23.32 5.19
N ASP A 298 8.68 24.24 4.30
CA ASP A 298 8.06 24.36 2.98
C ASP A 298 8.21 23.09 2.11
N TYR A 299 9.30 22.33 2.31
CA TYR A 299 9.58 21.12 1.53
C TYR A 299 8.79 19.87 1.95
N MET A 300 8.02 19.91 3.06
CA MET A 300 7.30 18.73 3.59
C MET A 300 6.23 18.19 2.65
N ILE A 301 5.50 19.07 1.96
CA ILE A 301 4.46 18.63 1.01
C ILE A 301 5.13 18.01 -0.21
N SER A 302 6.13 18.69 -0.78
CA SER A 302 6.84 18.23 -1.97
C SER A 302 7.51 16.87 -1.76
N ILE A 303 8.23 16.69 -0.65
CA ILE A 303 8.90 15.42 -0.36
C ILE A 303 7.89 14.28 -0.15
N THR A 304 6.76 14.55 0.50
CA THR A 304 5.73 13.52 0.73
C THR A 304 5.08 13.11 -0.58
N ARG A 305 4.79 14.05 -1.49
CA ARG A 305 4.24 13.74 -2.82
C ARG A 305 5.20 12.93 -3.69
N LEU A 306 6.50 13.23 -3.63
CA LEU A 306 7.55 12.44 -4.30
C LEU A 306 7.59 11.01 -3.75
N LEU A 307 7.59 10.85 -2.41
CA LEU A 307 7.63 9.52 -1.78
C LEU A 307 6.39 8.67 -2.09
N LEU A 308 5.21 9.30 -2.18
CA LEU A 308 3.98 8.63 -2.59
C LEU A 308 3.92 8.34 -4.10
N GLY A 309 4.80 8.95 -4.90
CA GLY A 309 4.81 8.81 -6.35
C GLY A 309 3.63 9.52 -7.04
N LEU A 310 3.09 10.57 -6.42
CA LEU A 310 2.07 11.43 -7.02
C LEU A 310 2.72 12.41 -8.00
N ASP A 311 3.76 13.09 -7.55
CA ASP A 311 4.57 13.96 -8.39
C ASP A 311 5.83 13.18 -8.80
N SER A 312 6.08 13.05 -10.10
CA SER A 312 7.30 12.45 -10.63
C SER A 312 8.05 13.48 -11.48
N THR A 313 9.15 13.99 -10.95
CA THR A 313 10.09 14.82 -11.71
C THR A 313 11.18 13.93 -12.32
N PRO A 314 11.76 14.27 -13.47
CA PRO A 314 12.94 13.55 -13.99
C PRO A 314 14.02 13.46 -12.91
N GLY A 315 14.52 12.26 -12.62
CA GLY A 315 15.47 12.00 -11.54
C GLY A 315 14.87 11.74 -10.15
N SER A 316 13.54 11.62 -10.01
CA SER A 316 12.90 11.22 -8.76
C SER A 316 13.04 9.72 -8.49
N GLY A 317 13.27 9.34 -7.22
CA GLY A 317 13.23 7.94 -6.77
C GLY A 317 11.81 7.45 -6.43
N PHE A 318 11.68 6.16 -6.12
CA PHE A 318 10.42 5.53 -5.72
C PHE A 318 10.59 4.65 -4.47
N LEU A 319 9.50 4.40 -3.75
CA LEU A 319 9.50 3.49 -2.61
C LEU A 319 9.44 2.02 -3.06
N CYS A 320 10.51 1.30 -2.75
CA CYS A 320 10.61 -0.15 -2.96
C CYS A 320 10.59 -0.90 -1.63
N THR A 321 10.14 -2.15 -1.67
CA THR A 321 10.17 -3.07 -0.54
C THR A 321 11.01 -4.28 -0.93
N MET A 322 12.01 -4.60 -0.12
CA MET A 322 12.81 -5.81 -0.24
C MET A 322 12.46 -6.75 0.91
N LYS A 323 11.99 -7.96 0.59
CA LYS A 323 11.76 -9.00 1.59
C LYS A 323 13.09 -9.68 1.90
N ILE A 324 13.50 -9.64 3.17
CA ILE A 324 14.70 -10.33 3.65
C ILE A 324 14.39 -11.83 3.69
N THR A 325 15.12 -12.62 2.91
CA THR A 325 15.03 -14.08 2.88
C THR A 325 16.21 -14.71 3.62
N GLU A 326 16.22 -16.05 3.75
CA GLU A 326 17.31 -16.79 4.40
C GLU A 326 18.68 -16.53 3.77
N GLU A 327 18.71 -16.22 2.48
CA GLU A 327 19.94 -15.89 1.74
C GLU A 327 20.52 -14.53 2.12
N ASP A 328 19.74 -13.63 2.73
CA ASP A 328 20.20 -12.31 3.18
C ASP A 328 20.58 -12.28 4.66
N LEU A 329 20.38 -13.37 5.40
CA LEU A 329 20.66 -13.43 6.84
C LEU A 329 22.15 -13.25 7.18
N TRP A 330 23.06 -13.45 6.23
CA TRP A 330 24.50 -13.22 6.42
C TRP A 330 24.82 -11.76 6.76
N ILE A 331 23.96 -10.82 6.38
CA ILE A 331 24.14 -9.38 6.58
C ILE A 331 24.07 -9.02 8.08
N ARG A 332 23.29 -9.78 8.88
CA ARG A 332 23.08 -9.68 10.35
C ARG A 332 22.56 -8.33 10.87
N ASN A 333 23.25 -7.24 10.54
CA ASN A 333 23.02 -5.91 11.08
C ASN A 333 22.50 -4.96 10.00
N TYR A 334 21.61 -4.05 10.39
CA TYR A 334 21.06 -3.03 9.49
C TYR A 334 22.14 -2.13 8.85
N GLY A 335 23.21 -1.80 9.58
CA GLY A 335 24.30 -0.98 9.02
C GLY A 335 25.06 -1.68 7.88
N ARG A 336 25.17 -3.01 7.90
CA ARG A 336 25.75 -3.77 6.79
C ARG A 336 24.79 -3.86 5.61
N LEU A 337 23.49 -3.97 5.90
CA LEU A 337 22.45 -3.93 4.86
C LEU A 337 22.50 -2.60 4.11
N TYR A 338 22.61 -1.49 4.85
CA TYR A 338 22.79 -0.16 4.29
C TYR A 338 24.01 -0.10 3.37
N GLN A 339 25.17 -0.57 3.83
CA GLN A 339 26.39 -0.58 3.00
C GLN A 339 26.25 -1.43 1.73
N LYS A 340 25.62 -2.60 1.82
CA LYS A 340 25.38 -3.48 0.67
C LYS A 340 24.47 -2.79 -0.36
N LEU A 341 23.33 -2.26 0.09
CA LEU A 341 22.35 -1.62 -0.80
C LEU A 341 22.94 -0.37 -1.47
N CYS A 342 23.59 0.50 -0.71
CA CYS A 342 24.19 1.71 -1.28
C CYS A 342 25.35 1.43 -2.23
N SER A 343 26.09 0.32 -2.08
CA SER A 343 27.21 -0.03 -2.97
C SER A 343 26.82 -0.84 -4.20
N SER A 344 25.72 -1.59 -4.14
CA SER A 344 25.28 -2.46 -5.24
C SER A 344 24.22 -1.81 -6.11
N THR A 345 23.09 -1.40 -5.51
CA THR A 345 21.93 -0.87 -6.24
C THR A 345 21.78 0.64 -6.12
N GLY A 346 22.52 1.28 -5.20
CA GLY A 346 22.34 2.70 -4.87
C GLY A 346 21.10 2.98 -4.04
N ASP A 347 20.43 1.94 -3.53
CA ASP A 347 19.22 2.09 -2.72
C ASP A 347 19.51 2.58 -1.31
N ILE A 348 18.64 3.45 -0.79
CA ILE A 348 18.72 3.98 0.57
C ILE A 348 17.58 3.37 1.41
N PRO A 349 17.87 2.46 2.37
CA PRO A 349 16.83 1.89 3.21
C PRO A 349 16.39 2.91 4.28
N ILE A 350 15.08 3.16 4.35
CA ILE A 350 14.47 4.13 5.27
C ILE A 350 14.14 3.47 6.62
N GLY A 351 13.68 2.23 6.61
CA GLY A 351 13.22 1.53 7.81
C GLY A 351 12.97 0.05 7.57
N ILE A 352 12.53 -0.64 8.62
CA ILE A 352 12.26 -2.08 8.61
C ILE A 352 10.86 -2.36 9.13
N TYR A 353 10.15 -3.27 8.47
CA TYR A 353 8.88 -3.80 8.94
C TYR A 353 9.10 -5.20 9.51
N ARG A 354 8.87 -5.37 10.83
CA ARG A 354 9.12 -6.62 11.54
C ARG A 354 7.82 -7.33 11.87
N THR A 355 7.79 -8.63 11.62
CA THR A 355 6.69 -9.51 12.04
C THR A 355 7.24 -10.52 13.03
N GLU A 356 6.90 -10.37 14.31
CA GLU A 356 7.28 -11.32 15.36
C GLU A 356 6.12 -12.30 15.60
N SER A 357 6.38 -13.59 15.36
CA SER A 357 5.44 -14.66 15.73
C SER A 357 5.56 -14.93 17.23
N ARG A 358 4.78 -14.19 18.03
CA ARG A 358 4.73 -14.43 19.46
C ARG A 358 3.76 -15.58 19.73
N THR A 359 4.28 -16.81 19.81
CA THR A 359 3.55 -17.92 20.44
C THR A 359 3.40 -17.55 21.91
N LEU A 360 2.21 -17.10 22.31
CA LEU A 360 1.91 -16.97 23.73
C LEU A 360 2.04 -18.37 24.34
N PRO A 361 2.87 -18.56 25.39
CA PRO A 361 2.86 -19.82 26.13
C PRO A 361 1.45 -19.98 26.71
N VAL A 362 0.80 -21.09 26.38
CA VAL A 362 -0.42 -21.56 27.04
C VAL A 362 -0.04 -21.99 28.46
N SER A 363 0.20 -21.03 29.34
CA SER A 363 0.53 -21.26 30.75
C SER A 363 -0.04 -20.15 31.61
N GLU A 364 -1.37 -20.05 31.64
CA GLU A 364 -2.13 -19.52 32.79
C GLU A 364 -3.63 -19.86 32.68
N SER A 365 -3.95 -21.01 32.08
CA SER A 365 -5.26 -21.65 32.24
C SER A 365 -5.31 -22.38 33.60
N GLN A 366 -5.20 -21.62 34.70
CA GLN A 366 -5.49 -22.05 36.07
C GLN A 366 -5.35 -20.84 37.03
N VAL A 367 -6.24 -19.85 36.90
CA VAL A 367 -6.61 -19.05 38.08
C VAL A 367 -8.11 -19.21 38.24
N SER A 368 -8.42 -20.14 39.13
CA SER A 368 -9.73 -20.35 39.74
C SER A 368 -10.35 -19.03 40.18
N ILE A 369 -11.63 -18.90 39.88
CA ILE A 369 -12.54 -17.89 40.40
C ILE A 369 -12.47 -17.95 41.94
N ASN A 370 -11.78 -17.00 42.57
CA ASN A 370 -12.03 -16.69 43.98
C ASN A 370 -12.98 -15.50 44.00
N VAL A 371 -14.26 -15.83 44.18
CA VAL A 371 -15.26 -14.90 44.70
C VAL A 371 -14.87 -14.65 46.15
N GLU A 372 -14.38 -13.46 46.47
CA GLU A 372 -14.62 -12.77 47.76
C GLU A 372 -13.79 -11.49 47.83
N GLU A 373 -14.51 -10.38 48.04
CA GLU A 373 -14.14 -9.12 48.71
C GLU A 373 -14.66 -7.89 47.94
N VAL A 374 -15.99 -7.76 47.95
CA VAL A 374 -16.63 -6.44 48.01
C VAL A 374 -16.91 -6.19 49.49
N LYS A 375 -16.22 -5.21 50.06
CA LYS A 375 -16.66 -4.48 51.26
C LYS A 375 -16.61 -3.01 50.96
#